data_AF-A0A964PZ80-F1
#
_entry.id   AF-A0A964PZ80-F1
#
_cell.length_a   1.000
_cell.length_b   1.000
_cell.length_c   1.000
_cell.angle_alpha   90.00
_cell.angle_beta   90.00
_cell.angle_gamma   90.00
#
_symmetry.space_group_name_H-M   'P 1'
#
loop_
_entity.id
_entity.type
_entity.pdbx_description
1 polymer ?
#
loop_
_entity_poly.entity_id
_entity_poly.type
_entity_poly.pdbx_seq_one_letter_code
_entity_poly.pdbx_strand_id
1 'polypeptide(L)'
;MEAHEVKPEIEELWRHVLMHGHPGRWAFLPSEPRCIVCRQPFKGLGGQFLRVFTGYGPSRMSPNVCNICEDAMPVGGAEVDTAVLFADIRGSTALGEQLPPAEFAKLVNRFYHETSKVLVAAQSWIDKLVGNEIMARYVPAMGPDYRPRRAHRPGAATDHRV
;
A
#
# COMPACT_ATOMS: atom_id res chain seq x y z
N MET A 1 -6.44 28.41 -4.38
CA MET A 1 -6.14 27.19 -3.62
C MET A 1 -4.99 27.53 -2.70
N GLU A 2 -5.27 27.93 -1.47
CA GLU A 2 -4.22 28.11 -0.46
C GLU A 2 -3.59 26.75 -0.19
N ALA A 3 -2.27 26.66 -0.31
CA ALA A 3 -1.54 25.51 0.20
C ALA A 3 -1.82 25.45 1.70
N HIS A 4 -2.56 24.44 2.15
CA HIS A 4 -2.71 24.19 3.57
C HIS A 4 -1.32 23.96 4.15
N GLU A 5 -0.81 24.94 4.91
CA GLU A 5 0.46 24.85 5.61
C GLU A 5 0.37 23.66 6.58
N VAL A 6 1.09 22.59 6.26
CA VAL A 6 1.14 21.39 7.10
C VAL A 6 1.90 21.78 8.36
N LYS A 7 1.26 21.61 9.51
CA LYS A 7 1.91 21.90 10.81
C LYS A 7 3.21 21.07 10.92
N PRO A 8 4.35 21.67 11.35
CA PRO A 8 5.62 20.95 11.45
C PRO A 8 5.55 19.65 12.27
N GLU A 9 4.71 19.64 13.32
CA GLU A 9 4.46 18.45 14.15
C GLU A 9 3.85 17.27 13.37
N ILE A 10 2.96 17.57 12.41
CA ILE A 10 2.31 16.57 11.56
C ILE A 10 3.31 16.03 10.54
N GLU A 11 4.13 16.91 9.95
CA GLU A 11 5.19 16.51 9.04
C GLU A 11 6.18 15.56 9.74
N GLU A 12 6.64 15.90 10.95
CA GLU A 12 7.58 15.06 11.69
C GLU A 12 6.98 13.70 12.06
N LEU A 13 5.70 13.66 12.44
CA LEU A 13 4.97 12.41 12.67
C LEU A 13 4.92 11.55 11.40
N TRP A 14 4.58 12.16 10.25
CA TRP A 14 4.57 11.48 8.96
C TRP A 14 5.95 10.93 8.60
N ARG A 15 6.99 11.76 8.74
CA ARG A 15 8.38 11.39 8.48
C ARG A 15 8.77 10.19 9.34
N HIS A 16 8.50 10.23 10.64
CA HIS A 16 8.80 9.13 11.56
C HIS A 16 8.11 7.82 11.15
N VAL A 17 6.79 7.86 10.92
CA VAL A 17 6.01 6.67 10.56
C VAL A 17 6.46 6.09 9.22
N LEU A 18 6.76 6.92 8.22
CA LEU A 18 7.18 6.45 6.90
C LEU A 18 8.62 5.92 6.89
N MET A 19 9.50 6.49 7.73
CA MET A 19 10.90 6.07 7.82
C MET A 19 11.10 4.85 8.74
N HIS A 20 10.31 4.72 9.81
CA HIS A 20 10.58 3.75 10.89
C HIS A 20 9.37 2.88 11.29
N GLY A 21 8.16 3.24 10.86
CA GLY A 21 6.92 2.67 11.38
C GLY A 21 6.62 3.19 12.79
N HIS A 22 5.68 2.54 13.48
CA HIS A 22 5.42 2.85 14.90
C HIS A 22 5.02 1.58 15.66
N PRO A 23 5.56 1.25 16.83
CA PRO A 23 5.17 0.02 17.51
C PRO A 23 3.70 0.08 17.96
N GLY A 24 2.88 -0.87 17.51
CA GLY A 24 1.55 -1.09 18.07
C GLY A 24 1.64 -1.60 19.50
N ARG A 25 0.60 -1.35 20.32
CA ARG A 25 0.54 -1.72 21.74
C ARG A 25 0.89 -3.19 22.01
N TRP A 26 0.61 -4.07 21.05
CA TRP A 26 0.81 -5.51 21.15
C TRP A 26 1.86 -6.05 20.18
N ALA A 27 2.75 -5.20 19.67
CA ALA A 27 3.82 -5.60 18.74
C ALA A 27 4.79 -6.64 19.33
N PHE A 28 4.89 -6.73 20.66
CA PHE A 28 5.75 -7.69 21.37
C PHE A 28 5.27 -9.14 21.29
N LEU A 29 4.00 -9.41 20.96
CA LEU A 29 3.47 -10.78 20.90
C LEU A 29 4.07 -11.54 19.69
N PRO A 30 4.51 -12.80 19.83
CA PRO A 30 5.24 -13.55 18.79
C PRO A 30 4.31 -14.26 17.78
N SER A 31 3.59 -13.52 16.94
CA SER A 31 2.66 -14.09 15.95
C SER A 31 2.80 -13.43 14.57
N GLU A 32 2.74 -14.24 13.52
CA GLU A 32 2.73 -13.81 12.11
C GLU A 32 1.40 -14.20 11.44
N PRO A 33 0.95 -13.50 10.38
CA PRO A 33 1.53 -12.29 9.78
C PRO A 33 1.24 -11.01 10.58
N ARG A 34 2.00 -9.94 10.34
CA ARG A 34 1.90 -8.64 11.03
C ARG A 34 1.65 -7.47 10.09
N CYS A 35 1.16 -6.38 10.66
CA CYS A 35 1.16 -5.08 9.99
C CYS A 35 2.61 -4.61 9.75
N ILE A 36 2.97 -4.24 8.52
CA ILE A 36 4.31 -3.74 8.18
C ILE A 36 4.61 -2.37 8.81
N VAL A 37 3.58 -1.57 9.07
CA VAL A 37 3.72 -0.25 9.71
C VAL A 37 3.84 -0.38 11.22
N CYS A 38 2.90 -1.12 11.85
CA CYS A 38 2.81 -1.16 13.31
C CYS A 38 3.28 -2.43 14.00
N ARG A 39 3.65 -3.46 13.25
CA ARG A 39 4.11 -4.78 13.73
C ARG A 39 3.12 -5.52 14.64
N GLN A 40 1.89 -5.05 14.76
CA GLN A 40 0.83 -5.75 15.47
C GLN A 40 0.44 -7.03 14.70
N PRO A 41 0.27 -8.18 15.38
CA PRO A 41 -0.02 -9.45 14.72
C PRO A 41 -1.49 -9.55 14.30
N PHE A 42 -1.73 -9.99 13.07
CA PHE A 42 -3.07 -10.23 12.53
C PHE A 42 -3.69 -11.55 13.02
N LYS A 43 -2.86 -12.51 13.43
CA LYS A 43 -3.27 -13.85 13.87
C LYS A 43 -2.82 -14.15 15.30
N GLY A 44 -3.18 -15.33 15.80
CA GLY A 44 -2.88 -15.77 17.16
C GLY A 44 -3.93 -15.31 18.17
N LEU A 45 -3.85 -15.81 19.41
CA LEU A 45 -4.85 -15.54 20.45
C LEU A 45 -5.02 -14.04 20.72
N GLY A 46 -3.91 -13.29 20.79
CA GLY A 46 -3.95 -11.84 20.95
C GLY A 46 -4.50 -11.10 19.72
N GLY A 47 -4.09 -11.48 18.51
CA GLY A 47 -4.58 -10.85 17.27
C GLY A 47 -6.08 -11.09 17.05
N GLN A 48 -6.55 -12.31 17.32
CA GLN A 48 -7.97 -12.66 17.22
C GLN A 48 -8.82 -11.93 18.27
N PHE A 49 -8.33 -11.82 19.51
CA PHE A 49 -8.98 -11.01 20.54
C PHE A 49 -9.11 -9.55 20.09
N LEU A 50 -8.01 -8.94 19.65
CA LEU A 50 -8.02 -7.55 19.17
C LEU A 50 -8.99 -7.35 18.01
N ARG A 51 -9.05 -8.30 17.06
CA ARG A 51 -10.00 -8.26 15.96
C ARG A 51 -11.45 -8.21 16.42
N VAL A 52 -11.83 -9.07 17.37
CA VAL A 52 -13.21 -9.15 17.86
C VAL A 52 -13.62 -7.91 18.65
N PHE A 53 -12.74 -7.39 19.50
CA PHE A 53 -13.10 -6.29 20.41
C PHE A 53 -12.87 -4.88 19.86
N THR A 54 -11.97 -4.71 18.89
CA THR A 54 -11.58 -3.39 18.37
C THR A 54 -11.84 -3.20 16.88
N GLY A 55 -12.26 -4.26 16.17
CA GLY A 55 -12.35 -4.23 14.71
C GLY A 55 -10.98 -4.21 14.01
N TYR A 56 -9.89 -4.41 14.74
CA TYR A 56 -8.54 -4.49 14.19
C TYR A 56 -8.41 -5.65 13.19
N GLY A 57 -7.80 -5.40 12.04
CA GLY A 57 -7.48 -6.45 11.08
C GLY A 57 -6.70 -5.96 9.88
N PRO A 58 -6.39 -6.86 8.94
CA PRO A 58 -5.82 -6.47 7.65
C PRO A 58 -6.71 -5.45 6.95
N SER A 59 -6.08 -4.45 6.32
CA SER A 59 -6.73 -3.52 5.41
C SER A 59 -7.39 -4.29 4.25
N ARG A 60 -8.47 -3.71 3.72
CA ARG A 60 -9.16 -4.25 2.54
C ARG A 60 -8.33 -4.09 1.26
N MET A 61 -7.54 -3.02 1.15
CA MET A 61 -6.72 -2.75 -0.03
C MET A 61 -5.34 -3.40 0.08
N SER A 62 -4.69 -3.30 1.24
CA SER A 62 -3.33 -3.79 1.45
C SER A 62 -3.27 -4.69 2.67
N PRO A 63 -3.50 -6.01 2.55
CA PRO A 63 -3.57 -6.94 3.69
C PRO A 63 -2.31 -7.02 4.57
N ASN A 64 -1.18 -6.46 4.14
CA ASN A 64 0.04 -6.31 4.95
C ASN A 64 0.01 -5.09 5.88
N VAL A 65 -0.96 -4.20 5.74
CA VAL A 65 -1.19 -3.02 6.58
C VAL A 65 -2.50 -3.24 7.34
N CYS A 66 -2.61 -2.79 8.59
CA CYS A 66 -3.89 -2.88 9.30
C CYS A 66 -4.82 -1.73 8.93
N ASN A 67 -6.14 -1.95 9.04
CA ASN A 67 -7.15 -0.92 8.82
C ASN A 67 -6.90 0.36 9.63
N ILE A 68 -6.42 0.23 10.87
CA ILE A 68 -6.10 1.40 11.70
C ILE A 68 -4.93 2.21 11.12
N CYS A 69 -3.83 1.58 10.70
CA CYS A 69 -2.69 2.30 10.11
C CYS A 69 -3.02 2.89 8.73
N GLU A 70 -4.01 2.32 8.04
CA GLU A 70 -4.53 2.87 6.79
C GLU A 70 -5.40 4.11 7.05
N ASP A 71 -6.30 4.06 8.04
CA ASP A 71 -7.32 5.10 8.27
C ASP A 71 -6.89 6.21 9.25
N ALA A 72 -5.98 5.92 10.20
CA ALA A 72 -5.70 6.80 11.34
C ALA A 72 -4.63 7.87 11.09
N MET A 73 -4.09 7.96 9.87
CA MET A 73 -3.06 8.95 9.57
C MET A 73 -3.69 10.35 9.41
N PRO A 74 -3.17 11.39 10.09
CA PRO A 74 -3.72 12.74 9.99
C PRO A 74 -3.49 13.34 8.60
N VAL A 75 -4.38 14.23 8.17
CA VAL A 75 -4.21 14.96 6.89
C VAL A 75 -2.87 15.70 6.89
N GLY A 76 -2.05 15.42 5.89
CA GLY A 76 -0.70 15.97 5.76
C GLY A 76 0.21 15.01 4.99
N GLY A 77 1.51 15.18 5.17
CA GLY A 77 2.52 14.30 4.58
C GLY A 77 3.91 14.72 5.02
N ALA A 78 4.92 14.00 4.55
CA ALA A 78 6.33 14.35 4.70
C ALA A 78 7.10 13.97 3.44
N GLU A 79 8.14 14.73 3.14
CA GLU A 79 9.09 14.37 2.08
C GLU A 79 10.01 13.25 2.57
N VAL A 80 9.83 12.06 2.03
CA VAL A 80 10.67 10.89 2.34
C VAL A 80 11.06 10.17 1.07
N ASP A 81 12.19 9.47 1.15
CA ASP A 81 12.67 8.65 0.06
C ASP A 81 11.80 7.39 -0.10
N THR A 82 11.05 7.31 -1.19
CA THR A 82 10.07 6.25 -1.45
C THR A 82 10.29 5.62 -2.82
N ALA A 83 9.78 4.41 -3.02
CA ALA A 83 9.63 3.85 -4.36
C ALA A 83 8.14 3.64 -4.63
N VAL A 84 7.71 4.01 -5.83
CA VAL A 84 6.34 3.81 -6.30
C VAL A 84 6.36 2.92 -7.54
N LEU A 85 5.45 1.96 -7.58
CA LEU A 85 5.21 1.09 -8.73
C LEU A 85 3.83 1.41 -9.27
N PHE A 86 3.77 1.64 -10.57
CA PHE A 86 2.55 1.73 -11.35
C PHE A 86 2.48 0.52 -12.29
N ALA A 87 1.33 -0.12 -12.34
CA ALA A 87 1.06 -1.20 -13.29
C ALA A 87 -0.32 -0.99 -13.91
N ASP A 88 -0.37 -1.12 -15.23
CA ASP A 88 -1.59 -0.93 -16.00
C ASP A 88 -1.75 -2.01 -17.09
N ILE A 89 -2.99 -2.31 -17.46
CA ILE A 89 -3.38 -3.19 -18.55
C ILE A 89 -3.00 -2.51 -19.89
N ARG A 90 -2.11 -3.15 -20.64
CA ARG A 90 -1.73 -2.68 -21.98
C ARG A 90 -2.91 -2.69 -22.94
N GLY A 91 -3.10 -1.57 -23.66
CA GLY A 91 -4.19 -1.43 -24.63
C GLY A 91 -5.57 -1.37 -23.99
N SER A 92 -5.66 -1.05 -22.70
CA SER A 92 -6.91 -0.95 -21.94
C SER A 92 -7.95 -0.05 -22.58
N THR A 93 -7.56 1.07 -23.20
CA THR A 93 -8.48 1.98 -23.90
C THR A 93 -9.18 1.27 -25.05
N ALA A 94 -8.42 0.65 -25.96
CA ALA A 94 -8.99 -0.11 -27.08
C ALA A 94 -9.85 -1.29 -26.59
N LEU A 95 -9.42 -1.97 -25.52
CA LEU A 95 -10.21 -3.03 -24.89
C LEU A 95 -11.52 -2.50 -24.30
N GLY A 96 -11.51 -1.32 -23.67
CA GLY A 96 -12.69 -0.68 -23.10
C GLY A 96 -13.68 -0.18 -24.15
N GLU A 97 -13.21 0.18 -25.34
CA GLU A 97 -14.05 0.55 -26.47
C GLU A 97 -14.68 -0.66 -27.18
N GLN A 98 -14.01 -1.81 -27.16
CA GLN A 98 -14.45 -3.01 -27.88
C GLN A 98 -15.26 -3.98 -27.01
N LEU A 99 -14.95 -4.08 -25.72
CA LEU A 99 -15.59 -5.03 -24.82
C LEU A 99 -16.87 -4.44 -24.20
N PRO A 100 -17.92 -5.26 -24.00
CA PRO A 100 -19.03 -4.89 -23.15
C PRO A 100 -18.55 -4.51 -21.74
N PRO A 101 -19.18 -3.51 -21.05
CA PRO A 101 -18.72 -3.03 -19.75
C PRO A 101 -18.52 -4.13 -18.70
N ALA A 102 -19.41 -5.13 -18.67
CA ALA A 102 -19.31 -6.25 -17.74
C ALA A 102 -18.08 -7.15 -18.00
N GLU A 103 -17.65 -7.29 -19.26
CA GLU A 103 -16.47 -8.07 -19.63
C GLU A 103 -15.19 -7.30 -19.33
N PHE A 104 -15.16 -6.00 -19.61
CA PHE A 104 -14.05 -5.14 -19.22
C PHE A 104 -13.86 -5.10 -17.70
N ALA A 105 -14.95 -5.00 -16.92
CA ALA A 105 -14.89 -5.06 -15.46
C ALA A 105 -14.34 -6.40 -14.96
N LYS A 106 -14.69 -7.53 -15.58
CA LYS A 106 -14.12 -8.85 -15.24
C LYS A 106 -12.62 -8.89 -15.53
N LEU A 107 -12.17 -8.32 -16.64
CA LEU A 107 -10.75 -8.23 -16.99
C LEU A 107 -9.98 -7.40 -15.94
N VAL A 108 -10.49 -6.21 -15.60
CA VAL A 108 -9.91 -5.32 -14.58
C VAL A 108 -9.86 -6.00 -13.20
N ASN A 109 -10.94 -6.66 -12.79
CA ASN A 109 -10.97 -7.38 -11.51
C ASN A 109 -9.96 -8.54 -11.47
N ARG A 110 -9.78 -9.27 -12.58
CA ARG A 110 -8.74 -10.29 -12.69
C ARG A 110 -7.35 -9.68 -12.60
N PHE A 111 -7.11 -8.55 -13.27
CA PHE A 111 -5.85 -7.82 -13.19
C PHE A 111 -5.53 -7.39 -11.76
N TYR A 112 -6.49 -6.80 -11.04
CA TYR A 112 -6.32 -6.45 -9.63
C TYR A 112 -6.05 -7.67 -8.77
N HIS A 113 -6.79 -8.77 -8.94
CA HIS A 113 -6.59 -9.96 -8.14
C HIS A 113 -5.19 -10.55 -8.29
N GLU A 114 -4.69 -10.69 -9.52
CA GLU A 114 -3.37 -11.27 -9.77
C GLU A 114 -2.24 -10.31 -9.38
N THR A 115 -2.36 -9.02 -9.68
CA THR A 115 -1.32 -8.04 -9.38
C THR A 115 -1.21 -7.79 -7.87
N SER A 116 -2.33 -7.69 -7.16
CA SER A 116 -2.33 -7.52 -5.71
C SER A 116 -1.67 -8.69 -4.98
N LYS A 117 -1.81 -9.94 -5.45
CA LYS A 117 -1.08 -11.09 -4.86
C LYS A 117 0.43 -10.89 -4.92
N VAL A 118 0.95 -10.48 -6.07
CA VAL A 118 2.39 -10.24 -6.28
C VAL A 118 2.87 -9.08 -5.41
N LEU A 119 2.12 -7.99 -5.39
CA LEU A 119 2.42 -6.78 -4.63
C LEU A 119 2.40 -7.04 -3.11
N VAL A 120 1.43 -7.81 -2.61
CA VAL A 120 1.34 -8.22 -1.21
C VAL A 120 2.47 -9.17 -0.84
N ALA A 121 2.80 -10.14 -1.69
CA ALA A 121 3.95 -11.02 -1.46
C ALA A 121 5.28 -10.25 -1.40
N ALA A 122 5.40 -9.16 -2.17
CA ALA A 122 6.52 -8.25 -2.15
C ALA A 122 6.49 -7.21 -1.01
N GLN A 123 5.60 -7.37 -0.02
CA GLN A 123 5.45 -6.48 1.14
C GLN A 123 5.17 -5.01 0.79
N SER A 124 4.56 -4.74 -0.37
CA SER A 124 4.18 -3.38 -0.75
C SER A 124 2.96 -2.89 0.03
N TRP A 125 2.77 -1.57 0.02
CA TRP A 125 1.53 -0.93 0.42
C TRP A 125 0.76 -0.51 -0.84
N ILE A 126 -0.34 -1.20 -1.14
CA ILE A 126 -1.23 -0.82 -2.25
C ILE A 126 -1.91 0.52 -1.88
N ASP A 127 -1.62 1.56 -2.64
CA ASP A 127 -2.10 2.92 -2.39
C ASP A 127 -3.47 3.14 -3.04
N LYS A 128 -3.59 2.81 -4.32
CA LYS A 128 -4.78 3.10 -5.12
C LYS A 128 -5.02 2.07 -6.21
N LEU A 129 -6.31 1.89 -6.51
CA LEU A 129 -6.81 1.21 -7.70
C LEU A 129 -7.56 2.26 -8.51
N VAL A 130 -7.09 2.58 -9.72
CA VAL A 130 -7.63 3.67 -10.54
C VAL A 130 -7.91 3.15 -11.95
N GLY A 131 -9.19 2.94 -12.26
CA GLY A 131 -9.61 2.44 -13.58
C GLY A 131 -9.05 1.05 -13.86
N ASN A 132 -8.01 0.99 -14.68
CA ASN A 132 -7.26 -0.18 -15.15
C ASN A 132 -5.87 -0.30 -14.49
N GLU A 133 -5.50 0.65 -13.64
CA GLU A 133 -4.18 0.79 -13.02
C GLU A 133 -4.20 0.44 -11.53
N ILE A 134 -3.09 -0.12 -11.05
CA ILE A 134 -2.78 -0.27 -9.62
C ILE A 134 -1.49 0.47 -9.28
N MET A 135 -1.54 1.23 -8.19
CA MET A 135 -0.40 1.95 -7.61
C MET A 135 -0.02 1.30 -6.28
N ALA A 136 1.26 0.98 -6.12
CA ALA A 136 1.82 0.50 -4.87
C ALA A 136 3.02 1.34 -4.48
N ARG A 137 3.17 1.58 -3.17
CA ARG A 137 4.29 2.33 -2.61
C ARG A 137 5.10 1.45 -1.67
N TYR A 138 6.39 1.77 -1.60
CA TYR A 138 7.37 1.14 -0.74
C TYR A 138 8.10 2.23 0.02
N VAL A 139 8.07 2.16 1.35
CA VAL A 139 8.66 3.18 2.23
C VAL A 139 9.70 2.56 3.15
N PRO A 140 10.68 3.34 3.67
CA PRO A 140 11.78 2.79 4.45
C PRO A 140 11.36 2.00 5.70
N ALA A 141 10.20 2.31 6.29
CA ALA A 141 9.63 1.54 7.40
C ALA A 141 9.42 0.05 7.10
N MET A 142 9.34 -0.33 5.82
CA MET A 142 9.17 -1.72 5.38
C MET A 142 10.46 -2.53 5.43
N GLY A 143 11.61 -1.91 5.65
CA GLY A 143 12.90 -2.58 5.83
C GLY A 143 14.04 -1.96 5.01
N PRO A 144 15.30 -2.38 5.26
CA PRO A 144 16.48 -1.81 4.61
C PRO A 144 16.48 -1.98 3.08
N ASP A 145 15.91 -3.08 2.59
CA ASP A 145 15.76 -3.37 1.15
C ASP A 145 14.32 -3.14 0.65
N TYR A 146 13.61 -2.16 1.23
CA TYR A 146 12.20 -1.89 0.90
C TYR A 146 11.98 -1.61 -0.60
N ARG A 147 13.00 -1.14 -1.31
CA ARG A 147 12.90 -0.85 -2.74
C ARG A 147 12.81 -2.16 -3.53
N PRO A 148 11.78 -2.33 -4.37
CA PRO A 148 11.74 -3.48 -5.25
C PRO A 148 12.96 -3.44 -6.17
N ARG A 149 13.68 -4.57 -6.28
CA ARG A 149 14.76 -4.70 -7.26
C ARG A 149 14.16 -4.42 -8.62
N ARG A 150 14.72 -3.47 -9.37
CA ARG A 150 14.28 -3.16 -10.73
C ARG A 150 14.17 -4.47 -11.52
N ALA A 151 12.97 -4.82 -11.95
CA ALA A 151 12.79 -5.71 -13.07
C ALA A 151 13.33 -4.95 -14.29
N HIS A 152 14.63 -5.04 -14.54
CA HIS A 152 15.20 -4.52 -15.78
C HIS A 152 14.57 -5.30 -16.93
N ARG A 153 13.52 -4.74 -17.52
CA ARG A 153 13.12 -5.09 -18.87
C ARG A 153 13.85 -4.10 -19.78
N PRO A 154 14.78 -4.56 -20.64
CA PRO A 154 15.35 -3.70 -21.66
C PRO A 154 14.19 -3.12 -22.50
N GLY A 155 14.04 -1.80 -22.53
CA GLY A 155 13.06 -1.11 -23.38
C GLY A 155 11.84 -0.44 -22.70
N ALA A 156 11.69 -0.47 -21.38
CA ALA A 156 10.68 0.35 -20.70
C ALA A 156 11.29 1.73 -20.36
N ALA A 157 11.07 2.70 -21.24
CA ALA A 157 11.40 4.10 -20.98
C ALA A 157 10.63 4.58 -19.74
N THR A 158 11.36 4.91 -18.68
CA THR A 158 10.86 5.70 -17.55
C THR A 158 10.72 7.14 -18.04
N ASP A 159 9.54 7.54 -18.50
CA ASP A 159 9.22 8.95 -18.65
C ASP A 159 8.78 9.49 -17.30
N HIS A 160 9.75 10.06 -16.58
CA HIS A 160 9.47 10.99 -15.51
C HIS A 160 9.22 12.36 -16.14
N ARG A 161 7.94 12.73 -16.29
CA ARG A 161 7.57 14.14 -16.39
C ARG A 161 6.48 14.47 -15.39
N VAL A 162 6.81 15.51 -14.63
CA VAL A 162 5.97 16.31 -13.73
C VAL A 162 4.74 16.83 -14.48
#